data_AF-A0A645J4A2-F1
#
_entry.id   AF-A0A645J4A2-F1
#
_cell.length_a   1.000
_cell.length_b   1.000
_cell.length_c   1.000
_cell.angle_alpha   90.00
_cell.angle_beta   90.00
_cell.angle_gamma   90.00
#
_symmetry.space_group_name_H-M   'P 1'
#
loop_
_entity.id
_entity.type
_entity.pdbx_description
1 polymer ?
#
loop_
_entity_poly.entity_id
_entity_poly.type
_entity_poly.pdbx_seq_one_letter_code
_entity_poly.pdbx_strand_id
1 'polypeptide(L)'
;MAPYPERVDVYRDRSPLHHLDRLRCPMLILQGADDKVVPPNQAEAMATAVRARGLPVRLRIFDGEGHGFRQAQTIIAVAEEALAFLGQIHGFTPR
;
A
#
# COMPACT_ATOMS: atom_id res chain seq x y z
N MET A 1 2.82 -21.44 9.12
CA MET A 1 3.82 -20.79 8.23
C MET A 1 4.87 -21.82 7.85
N ALA A 2 5.55 -21.67 6.71
CA ALA A 2 6.65 -22.57 6.36
C ALA A 2 7.86 -22.34 7.30
N PRO A 3 8.69 -23.36 7.61
CA PRO A 3 9.86 -23.17 8.46
C PRO A 3 10.87 -22.20 7.84
N TYR A 4 11.39 -21.27 8.64
CA TYR A 4 12.46 -20.37 8.24
C TYR A 4 13.72 -20.72 9.05
N PRO A 5 14.90 -20.85 8.40
CA PRO A 5 15.22 -20.45 7.02
C PRO A 5 15.01 -21.53 5.95
N GLU A 6 14.64 -22.77 6.30
CA GLU A 6 14.69 -23.94 5.42
C GLU A 6 13.79 -23.83 4.19
N ARG A 7 12.65 -23.13 4.33
CA ARG A 7 11.67 -22.91 3.27
C ARG A 7 11.57 -21.45 2.82
N VAL A 8 12.71 -20.78 2.70
CA VAL A 8 12.81 -19.40 2.18
C VAL A 8 12.20 -19.27 0.77
N ASP A 9 12.22 -20.33 -0.02
CA ASP A 9 11.53 -20.44 -1.31
C ASP A 9 10.05 -20.04 -1.19
N VAL A 10 9.35 -20.58 -0.18
CA VAL A 10 7.93 -20.31 0.03
C VAL A 10 7.66 -18.84 0.35
N TYR A 11 8.54 -18.20 1.12
CA TYR A 11 8.41 -16.77 1.45
C TYR A 11 8.62 -15.90 0.20
N ARG A 12 9.61 -16.25 -0.64
CA ARG A 12 9.85 -15.56 -1.91
C ARG A 12 8.68 -15.74 -2.87
N ASP A 13 8.24 -16.98 -3.08
CA ASP A 13 7.17 -17.32 -4.01
C ASP A 13 5.82 -16.73 -3.62
N ARG A 14 5.60 -16.38 -2.35
CA ARG A 14 4.34 -15.80 -1.88
C ARG A 14 4.40 -14.30 -1.64
N SER A 15 5.57 -13.67 -1.76
CA SER A 15 5.71 -12.23 -1.56
C SER A 15 5.18 -11.46 -2.76
N PRO A 16 4.21 -10.53 -2.58
CA PRO A 16 3.70 -9.71 -3.68
C PRO A 16 4.78 -8.90 -4.40
N LEU A 17 5.85 -8.50 -3.70
CA LEU A 17 6.99 -7.77 -4.27
C LEU A 17 7.73 -8.55 -5.36
N HIS A 18 7.67 -9.88 -5.36
CA HIS A 18 8.33 -10.71 -6.37
C HIS A 18 7.47 -11.00 -7.59
N HIS A 19 6.17 -10.64 -7.56
CA HIS A 19 5.20 -10.90 -8.65
C HIS A 19 4.68 -9.62 -9.30
N LEU A 20 5.47 -8.55 -9.24
CA LEU A 20 5.07 -7.27 -9.79
C LEU A 20 4.88 -7.32 -11.31
N ASP A 21 5.49 -8.29 -11.99
CA ASP A 21 5.29 -8.64 -13.41
C ASP A 21 3.87 -8.99 -13.79
N ARG A 22 3.02 -9.25 -12.79
CA ARG A 22 1.60 -9.51 -12.96
C ARG A 22 0.72 -8.31 -12.60
N LEU A 23 1.27 -7.28 -11.96
CA LEU A 23 0.54 -6.05 -11.65
C LEU A 23 0.26 -5.25 -12.92
N ARG A 24 -1.00 -4.87 -13.14
CA ARG A 24 -1.47 -4.17 -14.35
C ARG A 24 -2.38 -2.97 -14.05
N CYS A 25 -2.63 -2.67 -12.78
CA CYS A 25 -3.54 -1.61 -12.37
C CYS A 25 -2.82 -0.53 -11.53
N PRO A 26 -3.38 0.69 -11.50
CA PRO A 26 -3.00 1.71 -10.54
C PRO A 26 -3.14 1.24 -9.09
N MET A 27 -2.32 1.77 -8.18
CA MET A 27 -2.35 1.39 -6.77
C MET A 27 -2.41 2.60 -5.82
N LEU A 28 -3.28 2.54 -4.82
CA LEU A 28 -3.27 3.43 -3.66
C LEU A 28 -2.78 2.64 -2.44
N ILE A 29 -1.82 3.20 -1.71
CA ILE A 29 -1.27 2.63 -0.48
C ILE A 29 -1.46 3.65 0.65
N LEU A 30 -2.14 3.24 1.71
CA LEU A 30 -2.42 4.04 2.89
C LEU A 30 -1.82 3.33 4.11
N GLN A 31 -0.99 4.03 4.88
CA GLN A 31 -0.17 3.42 5.92
C GLN A 31 -0.11 4.29 7.17
N GLY A 32 -0.22 3.70 8.35
CA GLY A 32 0.10 4.40 9.61
C GLY A 32 1.60 4.43 9.86
N ALA A 33 2.14 5.58 10.27
CA ALA A 33 3.57 5.77 10.56
C ALA A 33 4.05 4.92 11.76
N ASP A 34 3.15 4.69 12.72
CA ASP A 34 3.44 3.99 13.98
C ASP A 34 3.01 2.51 13.93
N ASP A 35 2.77 1.95 12.74
CA ASP A 35 2.36 0.55 12.57
C ASP A 35 3.51 -0.40 12.92
N LYS A 36 3.32 -1.16 14.00
CA LYS A 36 4.28 -2.18 14.47
C LYS A 36 3.97 -3.59 13.98
N VAL A 37 2.82 -3.79 13.33
CA VAL A 37 2.39 -5.08 12.75
C VAL A 37 2.87 -5.17 11.31
N VAL A 38 2.66 -4.12 10.52
CA VAL A 38 3.17 -3.98 9.14
C VAL A 38 3.95 -2.68 9.06
N PRO A 39 5.29 -2.71 9.24
CA PRO A 39 6.08 -1.50 9.31
C PRO A 39 6.03 -0.66 8.01
N PRO A 40 6.13 0.68 8.09
CA PRO A 40 5.99 1.57 6.92
C PRO A 40 6.95 1.28 5.76
N ASN A 41 8.13 0.73 6.04
CA ASN A 41 9.09 0.35 5.01
C ASN A 41 8.52 -0.66 3.99
N GLN A 42 7.54 -1.48 4.37
CA GLN A 42 6.84 -2.39 3.45
C GLN A 42 6.01 -1.61 2.42
N ALA A 43 5.28 -0.58 2.88
CA ALA A 43 4.49 0.30 2.02
C ALA A 43 5.39 1.11 1.07
N GLU A 44 6.51 1.63 1.57
CA GLU A 44 7.52 2.35 0.78
C GLU A 44 8.18 1.46 -0.28
N ALA A 45 8.54 0.23 0.08
CA ALA A 45 9.12 -0.74 -0.84
C ALA A 45 8.15 -1.08 -1.98
N MET A 46 6.87 -1.33 -1.65
CA MET A 46 5.83 -1.58 -2.65
C MET A 46 5.64 -0.36 -3.55
N ALA A 47 5.47 0.84 -2.99
CA ALA A 47 5.29 2.07 -3.77
C ALA A 47 6.45 2.29 -4.74
N THR A 48 7.69 2.12 -4.28
CA THR A 48 8.89 2.24 -5.11
C THR A 48 8.88 1.24 -6.26
N ALA A 49 8.54 -0.01 -5.97
CA ALA A 49 8.53 -1.06 -6.97
C ALA A 49 7.39 -0.92 -8.00
N VAL A 50 6.22 -0.39 -7.60
CA VAL A 50 5.14 -0.03 -8.53
C VAL A 50 5.55 1.16 -9.41
N ARG A 51 6.19 2.21 -8.84
CA ARG A 51 6.71 3.35 -9.61
C ARG A 51 7.74 2.91 -10.65
N ALA A 52 8.66 2.01 -10.29
CA ALA A 52 9.69 1.49 -11.19
C ALA A 52 9.10 0.76 -12.41
N ARG A 53 7.84 0.33 -12.35
CA ARG A 53 7.10 -0.28 -13.46
C ARG A 53 6.35 0.71 -14.33
N GLY A 54 6.40 2.00 -14.01
CA GLY A 54 5.65 3.03 -14.72
C GLY A 54 4.13 2.98 -14.46
N LEU A 55 3.69 2.25 -13.43
CA LEU A 55 2.27 2.22 -13.06
C LEU A 55 1.94 3.40 -12.13
N PRO A 56 0.73 4.00 -12.25
CA PRO A 56 0.32 5.05 -11.33
C PRO A 56 0.23 4.52 -9.91
N VAL A 57 0.91 5.18 -8.97
CA VAL A 57 0.85 4.82 -7.55
C VAL A 57 0.87 6.03 -6.66
N ARG A 58 0.00 6.02 -5.65
CA ARG A 58 -0.03 7.00 -4.56
C ARG A 58 0.26 6.30 -3.24
N LEU A 59 1.16 6.87 -2.45
CA LEU A 59 1.46 6.44 -1.09
C LEU A 59 1.14 7.60 -0.16
N ARG A 60 0.29 7.37 0.84
CA ARG A 60 0.03 8.31 1.94
C ARG A 60 0.34 7.64 3.28
N ILE A 61 1.25 8.26 4.03
CA ILE A 61 1.60 7.85 5.39
C ILE A 61 0.92 8.83 6.36
N PHE A 62 0.26 8.31 7.39
CA PHE A 62 -0.45 9.06 8.41
C PHE A 62 0.30 9.01 9.74
N ASP A 63 0.77 10.17 10.20
CA ASP A 63 1.46 10.33 11.48
C ASP A 63 0.49 10.13 12.66
N GLY A 64 0.96 9.50 13.75
CA GLY A 64 0.13 9.22 14.92
C GLY A 64 -0.87 8.08 14.73
N GLU A 65 -0.77 7.32 13.63
CA GLU A 65 -1.61 6.16 13.32
C GLU A 65 -0.78 4.89 13.25
N GLY A 66 -1.32 3.79 13.79
CA GLY A 66 -0.67 2.48 13.84
C GLY A 66 -1.32 1.47 12.89
N HIS A 67 -1.44 0.21 13.34
CA HIS A 67 -2.15 -0.83 12.59
C HIS A 67 -3.68 -0.60 12.66
N GLY A 68 -4.22 -0.03 11.59
CA GLY A 68 -5.61 0.43 11.51
C GLY A 68 -5.78 1.87 11.99
N PHE A 69 -6.54 2.65 11.22
CA PHE A 69 -6.77 4.07 11.48
C PHE A 69 -7.82 4.28 12.57
N ARG A 70 -7.55 5.17 13.52
CA ARG A 70 -8.44 5.41 14.68
C ARG A 70 -8.90 6.85 14.82
N GLN A 71 -8.08 7.83 14.46
CA GLN A 71 -8.47 9.23 14.59
C GLN A 71 -9.51 9.55 13.52
N ALA A 72 -10.59 10.22 13.90
CA ALA A 72 -11.70 10.54 12.99
C ALA A 72 -11.22 11.29 11.74
N GLN A 73 -10.29 12.24 11.92
CA GLN A 73 -9.66 12.99 10.84
C GLN A 73 -8.89 12.11 9.85
N THR A 74 -8.16 11.10 10.33
CA THR A 74 -7.48 10.13 9.47
C THR A 74 -8.49 9.29 8.70
N ILE A 75 -9.54 8.82 9.35
CA ILE A 75 -10.56 7.98 8.71
C ILE A 75 -11.26 8.75 7.58
N ILE A 76 -11.59 10.03 7.82
CA ILE A 76 -12.14 10.93 6.79
C ILE A 76 -11.14 11.09 5.65
N ALA A 77 -9.88 11.45 5.96
CA ALA A 77 -8.84 11.64 4.96
C ALA A 77 -8.58 10.36 4.13
N VAL A 78 -8.66 9.17 4.74
CA VAL A 78 -8.54 7.88 4.04
C VAL A 78 -9.67 7.68 3.03
N ALA A 79 -10.90 8.00 3.42
CA ALA A 79 -12.05 7.92 2.51
C ALA A 79 -11.93 8.93 1.36
N GLU A 80 -11.50 10.16 1.65
CA GLU A 80 -11.26 11.22 0.65
C GLU A 80 -10.14 10.84 -0.32
N GLU A 81 -9.02 10.33 0.18
CA GLU A 81 -7.90 9.86 -0.65
C GLU A 81 -8.32 8.70 -1.57
N ALA A 82 -9.08 7.75 -1.05
CA ALA A 82 -9.62 6.65 -1.84
C ALA A 82 -10.55 7.15 -2.95
N LEU A 83 -11.49 8.05 -2.62
CA LEU A 83 -12.43 8.61 -3.58
C LEU A 83 -11.72 9.47 -4.63
N ALA A 84 -10.77 10.31 -4.22
CA ALA A 84 -9.97 11.13 -5.12
C ALA A 84 -9.10 10.28 -6.06
N PHE A 85 -8.52 9.20 -5.56
CA PHE A 85 -7.75 8.26 -6.38
C PHE A 85 -8.65 7.57 -7.42
N LEU A 86 -9.82 7.08 -7.01
CA LEU A 86 -10.80 6.51 -7.94
C LEU A 86 -11.25 7.53 -8.99
N GLY A 87 -11.50 8.77 -8.58
CA GLY A 87 -11.83 9.89 -9.49
C GLY A 87 -10.75 10.12 -10.53
N GLN A 88 -9.48 10.15 -10.10
CA GLN A 88 -8.32 10.29 -10.99
C GLN A 88 -8.23 9.13 -12.00
N ILE A 89 -8.43 7.88 -11.56
CA ILE A 89 -8.29 6.70 -12.41
C ILE A 89 -9.47 6.52 -13.38
N HIS A 90 -10.68 6.86 -12.95
CA HIS A 90 -11.90 6.65 -13.73
C HIS A 90 -12.44 7.91 -14.42
N GLY A 91 -11.78 9.06 -14.26
CA GLY A 91 -12.10 10.29 -14.98
C GLY A 91 -13.35 11.02 -14.45
N PHE A 92 -13.58 10.98 -13.14
CA PHE A 92 -14.66 11.74 -12.50
C PHE A 92 -14.13 12.62 -11.36
N THR A 93 -14.84 13.71 -11.08
CA THR A 93 -14.54 14.57 -9.94
C THR A 93 -15.44 14.18 -8.77
N PRO A 94 -14.87 13.80 -7.61
CA PRO A 94 -15.62 13.63 -6.37
C PRO A 94 -16.42 14.90 -6.05
N ARG A 95 -17.68 14.76 -5.60
CA ARG A 95 -18.55 15.86 -5.20
C ARG A 95 -18.74 15.89 -3.70
#